data_AF-I4DCA4-F1
#
_entry.id   AF-I4DCA4-F1
#
_cell.length_a   1.000
_cell.length_b   1.000
_cell.length_c   1.000
_cell.angle_alpha   90.00
_cell.angle_beta   90.00
_cell.angle_gamma   90.00
#
_symmetry.space_group_name_H-M   'P 1'
#
loop_
_entity.id
_entity.type
_entity.pdbx_description
1 polymer ?
#
loop_
_entity_poly.entity_id
_entity_poly.type
_entity_poly.pdbx_seq_one_letter_code
_entity_poly.pdbx_strand_id
1 'polypeptide(L)'
;MTYRKRTLVVFIGLCLCLSLTISGCGLQALLGNKNKTSSAGNNSKPPIIAVSLDEKDPNKLLITKGIDDLAKKGNVKVKYLDSSQAVDDSALKGAKVLIYQGGNANLLKNAQTNKVPVLALNQVPAGANLAGIVTSDQEKTGELMAQSLVSKVSDGQVIILQGDPSETGSQELLAGNKAVLSKYPKISIQTIASPQGAESTVKQSLNDFLQKNPGKVQGILAPTAQLSGMASDVLKQLQLDKKVLLIGGQASISSLDRMASGSQTSDVDTSPYLQGANAFQWAQKVIDKEPLDLSDSITSEQGDIPAKIIQVKAVTPDNLAVIQKSYVKTMQSAQQDQKKQTSKAQTQSKEQGDSKNQGDSKDKQGSKQSASGSSDQAQTSGNVPPGVAKVTETVKTETTREYLDSQGKVIGTEKTTNQQVKTVPPEMLQTEGKDQSSQGQSKDQGSQSSQDKSGGGGDSGG
;
A
#
# COMPACT_ATOMS: atom_id res chain seq x y z
N MET A 1 60.62 -13.86 46.33
CA MET A 1 61.51 -12.85 46.93
C MET A 1 60.98 -11.45 46.62
N THR A 2 60.68 -10.73 47.68
CA THR A 2 60.22 -9.33 47.77
C THR A 2 61.22 -8.30 47.25
N TYR A 3 60.73 -7.19 46.68
CA TYR A 3 61.20 -5.77 46.77
C TYR A 3 60.42 -4.99 45.67
N ARG A 4 59.47 -4.06 45.86
CA ARG A 4 59.18 -2.92 46.75
C ARG A 4 60.01 -1.64 46.50
N LYS A 5 59.27 -0.56 46.15
CA LYS A 5 59.49 0.92 46.34
C LYS A 5 60.15 1.68 45.16
N ARG A 6 59.44 2.66 44.55
CA ARG A 6 59.32 4.12 44.86
C ARG A 6 60.69 4.83 44.68
N THR A 7 60.89 5.98 44.00
CA THR A 7 60.28 7.32 44.18
C THR A 7 60.91 8.29 43.12
N LEU A 8 60.14 9.13 42.41
CA LEU A 8 60.11 10.62 42.40
C LEU A 8 61.45 11.41 42.56
N VAL A 9 61.85 12.18 41.52
CA VAL A 9 62.65 13.45 41.57
C VAL A 9 62.27 14.27 40.30
N VAL A 10 61.43 15.31 40.37
CA VAL A 10 61.68 16.75 40.61
C VAL A 10 62.50 17.49 39.53
N PHE A 11 61.77 18.35 38.81
CA PHE A 11 62.08 19.60 38.09
C PHE A 11 63.51 20.16 38.14
N ILE A 12 64.00 20.63 36.98
CA ILE A 12 64.59 21.96 36.75
C ILE A 12 64.49 22.29 35.25
N GLY A 13 63.94 23.46 34.95
CA GLY A 13 63.77 23.96 33.58
C GLY A 13 65.01 24.63 33.03
N LEU A 14 65.10 24.67 31.70
CA LEU A 14 65.81 25.70 30.97
C LEU A 14 65.14 25.92 29.62
N CYS A 15 64.52 27.08 29.49
CA CYS A 15 64.09 27.66 28.22
C CYS A 15 65.29 27.78 27.28
N LEU A 16 65.19 27.21 26.08
CA LEU A 16 65.81 27.82 24.92
C LEU A 16 65.02 27.49 23.66
N CYS A 17 64.54 28.57 23.05
CA CYS A 17 63.67 28.62 21.89
C CYS A 17 64.32 27.98 20.67
N LEU A 18 63.70 26.94 20.13
CA LEU A 18 63.80 26.61 18.71
C LEU A 18 62.44 26.80 18.07
N SER A 19 62.35 27.89 17.31
CA SER A 19 61.26 28.24 16.41
C SER A 19 61.09 27.19 15.32
N LEU A 20 59.94 26.51 15.33
CA LEU A 20 59.39 25.81 14.17
C LEU A 20 57.96 26.33 13.97
N THR A 21 57.80 27.09 12.89
CA THR A 21 56.52 27.50 12.33
C THR A 21 55.76 26.26 11.87
N ILE A 22 54.74 25.85 12.63
CA ILE A 22 53.73 24.90 12.16
C ILE A 22 52.41 25.67 12.09
N SER A 23 52.02 25.95 10.85
CA SER A 23 50.72 26.46 10.44
C SER A 23 49.62 25.57 11.02
N GLY A 24 48.68 26.21 11.73
CA GLY A 24 47.57 25.56 12.39
C GLY A 24 46.56 24.97 11.42
N CYS A 25 45.96 23.85 11.85
CA CYS A 25 44.54 23.48 11.78
C CYS A 25 44.43 21.96 11.88
N GLY A 26 44.27 21.43 13.09
CA GLY A 26 44.18 19.98 13.28
C GLY A 26 43.90 19.53 14.71
N LEU A 27 43.04 20.23 15.46
CA LEU A 27 42.53 19.70 16.73
C LEU A 27 41.12 20.15 17.11
N GLN A 28 40.43 20.93 16.26
CA GLN A 28 39.05 21.37 16.47
C GLN A 28 38.02 20.55 15.66
N ALA A 29 38.46 19.45 15.05
CA ALA A 29 37.60 18.50 14.35
C ALA A 29 37.19 17.28 15.21
N LEU A 30 37.68 17.17 16.46
CA LEU A 30 37.43 15.99 17.30
C LEU A 30 36.51 16.21 18.51
N LEU A 31 36.12 17.44 18.83
CA LEU A 31 35.28 17.72 20.00
C LEU A 31 34.22 18.78 19.69
N GLY A 32 33.05 18.30 19.26
CA GLY A 32 31.75 18.90 19.52
C GLY A 32 31.43 20.24 18.86
N ASN A 33 30.58 20.21 17.82
CA ASN A 33 29.47 21.14 17.80
C ASN A 33 28.27 20.61 17.00
N LYS A 34 27.08 20.92 17.52
CA LYS A 34 25.76 20.64 16.93
C LYS A 34 25.72 21.14 15.48
N ASN A 35 25.67 20.24 14.51
CA ASN A 35 25.26 20.61 13.15
C ASN A 35 23.76 20.94 13.18
N LYS A 36 23.47 22.23 13.24
CA LYS A 36 22.37 22.81 12.46
C LYS A 36 22.57 22.32 11.03
N THR A 37 21.65 21.49 10.55
CA THR A 37 21.52 21.17 9.14
C THR A 37 21.37 22.48 8.37
N SER A 38 22.42 22.85 7.67
CA SER A 38 22.41 23.90 6.65
C SER A 38 21.39 23.48 5.60
N SER A 39 20.24 24.15 5.59
CA SER A 39 19.32 24.12 4.47
C SER A 39 20.05 24.69 3.27
N ALA A 40 20.62 23.81 2.44
CA ALA A 40 20.94 24.14 1.07
C ALA A 40 19.59 24.33 0.37
N GLY A 41 19.19 25.60 0.25
CA GLY A 41 17.96 26.00 -0.44
C GLY A 41 18.04 25.62 -1.90
N ASN A 42 17.56 24.43 -2.22
CA ASN A 42 17.23 24.08 -3.59
C ASN A 42 15.90 24.75 -3.91
N ASN A 43 15.90 25.74 -4.80
CA ASN A 43 14.70 26.42 -5.33
C ASN A 43 13.81 25.48 -6.18
N SER A 44 13.88 24.17 -5.97
CA SER A 44 13.03 23.17 -6.62
C SER A 44 11.67 23.14 -5.93
N LYS A 45 10.59 23.33 -6.70
CA LYS A 45 9.21 23.15 -6.22
C LYS A 45 9.08 21.79 -5.50
N PRO A 46 8.33 21.71 -4.39
CA PRO A 46 8.18 20.47 -3.64
C PRO A 46 7.64 19.35 -4.55
N PRO A 47 8.14 18.11 -4.44
CA PRO A 47 7.63 16.98 -5.21
C PRO A 47 6.13 16.79 -4.97
N ILE A 48 5.43 16.31 -6.00
CA ILE A 48 4.00 16.07 -5.95
C ILE A 48 3.73 14.58 -5.80
N ILE A 49 2.98 14.20 -4.77
CA ILE A 49 2.35 12.88 -4.65
C ILE A 49 0.92 13.02 -5.14
N ALA A 50 0.56 12.28 -6.18
CA ALA A 50 -0.83 12.15 -6.61
C ALA A 50 -1.53 11.07 -5.79
N VAL A 51 -2.80 11.28 -5.42
CA VAL A 51 -3.58 10.32 -4.63
C VAL A 51 -4.96 10.15 -5.25
N SER A 52 -5.34 8.92 -5.56
CA SER A 52 -6.68 8.54 -6.03
C SER A 52 -7.24 7.49 -5.08
N LEU A 53 -8.27 7.84 -4.33
CA LEU A 53 -8.93 6.94 -3.37
C LEU A 53 -10.29 6.49 -3.91
N ASP A 54 -10.77 5.34 -3.48
CA ASP A 54 -12.13 4.91 -3.80
C ASP A 54 -13.15 5.77 -3.03
N GLU A 55 -14.06 6.42 -3.76
CA GLU A 55 -15.14 7.23 -3.17
C GLU A 55 -16.15 6.40 -2.38
N LYS A 56 -16.25 5.10 -2.68
CA LYS A 56 -17.15 4.19 -1.99
C LYS A 56 -16.56 3.65 -0.69
N ASP A 57 -15.27 3.84 -0.43
CA ASP A 57 -14.64 3.41 0.81
C ASP A 57 -15.14 4.29 1.98
N PRO A 58 -15.87 3.73 2.96
CA PRO A 58 -16.36 4.50 4.11
C PRO A 58 -15.23 5.08 4.98
N ASN A 59 -14.02 4.56 4.85
CA ASN A 59 -12.83 4.96 5.61
C ASN A 59 -11.90 5.89 4.82
N LYS A 60 -12.28 6.35 3.61
CA LYS A 60 -11.50 7.29 2.79
C LYS A 60 -10.93 8.48 3.59
N LEU A 61 -11.73 9.08 4.48
CA LEU A 61 -11.29 10.21 5.30
C LEU A 61 -10.22 9.83 6.35
N LEU A 62 -10.27 8.62 6.90
CA LEU A 62 -9.24 8.11 7.82
C LEU A 62 -7.91 7.85 7.07
N ILE A 63 -7.99 7.26 5.88
CA ILE A 63 -6.83 7.08 4.99
C ILE A 63 -6.21 8.43 4.63
N THR A 64 -7.05 9.37 4.18
CA THR A 64 -6.66 10.76 3.87
C THR A 64 -5.93 11.41 5.05
N LYS A 65 -6.46 11.23 6.27
CA LYS A 65 -5.85 11.79 7.48
C LYS A 65 -4.46 11.22 7.77
N GLY A 66 -4.25 9.93 7.54
CA GLY A 66 -2.94 9.29 7.68
C GLY A 66 -1.91 9.88 6.71
N ILE A 67 -2.32 10.09 5.45
CA ILE A 67 -1.49 10.75 4.42
C ILE A 67 -1.17 12.19 4.83
N ASP A 68 -2.19 12.98 5.16
CA ASP A 68 -2.04 14.41 5.45
C ASP A 68 -1.20 14.70 6.70
N ASP A 69 -1.30 13.87 7.74
CA ASP A 69 -0.53 14.08 8.97
C ASP A 69 0.98 13.89 8.77
N LEU A 70 1.37 13.00 7.86
CA LEU A 70 2.77 12.83 7.48
C LEU A 70 3.19 13.89 6.46
N ALA A 71 2.32 14.24 5.51
CA ALA A 71 2.59 15.30 4.54
C ALA A 71 2.89 16.65 5.20
N LYS A 72 2.19 17.01 6.28
CA LYS A 72 2.45 18.24 7.07
C LYS A 72 3.86 18.30 7.67
N LYS A 73 4.52 17.15 7.87
CA LYS A 73 5.88 17.05 8.43
C LYS A 73 6.96 17.06 7.34
N GLY A 74 6.59 16.81 6.10
CA GLY A 74 7.50 16.73 4.95
C GLY A 74 7.43 17.97 4.06
N ASN A 75 8.41 18.10 3.16
CA ASN A 75 8.41 19.09 2.09
C ASN A 75 7.80 18.50 0.82
N VAL A 76 6.55 18.05 0.88
CA VAL A 76 5.86 17.36 -0.23
C VAL A 76 4.47 17.95 -0.43
N LYS A 77 4.06 18.10 -1.69
CA LYS A 77 2.70 18.51 -2.04
C LYS A 77 1.85 17.28 -2.36
N VAL A 78 0.74 17.10 -1.65
CA VAL A 78 -0.26 16.06 -1.97
C VAL A 78 -1.31 16.64 -2.92
N LYS A 79 -1.58 15.94 -4.01
CA LYS A 79 -2.62 16.27 -4.99
C LYS A 79 -3.64 15.13 -5.02
N TYR A 80 -4.79 15.34 -4.39
CA TYR A 80 -5.92 14.42 -4.49
C TYR A 80 -6.59 14.55 -5.85
N LEU A 81 -6.91 13.42 -6.46
CA LEU A 81 -7.61 13.29 -7.74
C LEU A 81 -9.00 12.75 -7.44
N ASP A 82 -10.02 13.46 -7.93
CA ASP A 82 -11.42 13.07 -7.78
C ASP A 82 -11.79 12.04 -8.87
N SER A 83 -12.57 11.03 -8.52
CA SER A 83 -13.03 10.01 -9.46
C SER A 83 -14.11 10.50 -10.44
N SER A 84 -14.76 11.64 -10.16
CA SER A 84 -15.92 12.15 -10.91
C SER A 84 -15.59 12.96 -12.16
N GLN A 85 -14.34 13.33 -12.38
CA GLN A 85 -13.93 14.13 -13.53
C GLN A 85 -13.33 13.25 -14.63
N ALA A 86 -13.53 13.65 -15.89
CA ALA A 86 -12.71 13.18 -16.99
C ALA A 86 -11.25 13.58 -16.65
N VAL A 87 -10.48 12.60 -16.19
CA VAL A 87 -9.08 12.79 -15.88
C VAL A 87 -8.36 12.95 -17.20
N ASP A 88 -8.01 14.20 -17.54
CA ASP A 88 -7.18 14.46 -18.71
C ASP A 88 -5.76 13.90 -18.54
N ASP A 89 -5.02 13.82 -19.63
CA ASP A 89 -3.61 13.35 -19.63
C ASP A 89 -2.70 14.20 -18.72
N SER A 90 -3.16 15.37 -18.28
CA SER A 90 -2.42 16.29 -17.41
C SER A 90 -2.63 16.01 -15.91
N ALA A 91 -3.53 15.11 -15.53
CA ALA A 91 -3.84 14.86 -14.12
C ALA A 91 -2.62 14.44 -13.28
N LEU A 92 -1.68 13.72 -13.87
CA LEU A 92 -0.43 13.29 -13.24
C LEU A 92 0.76 14.21 -13.57
N LYS A 93 0.54 15.35 -14.22
CA LYS A 93 1.60 16.29 -14.60
C LYS A 93 2.37 16.76 -13.37
N GLY A 94 3.67 16.46 -13.35
CA GLY A 94 4.58 16.80 -12.26
C GLY A 94 4.50 15.89 -11.04
N ALA A 95 3.58 14.92 -11.02
CA ALA A 95 3.54 13.89 -9.98
C ALA A 95 4.78 13.00 -10.08
N LYS A 96 5.35 12.65 -8.93
CA LYS A 96 6.50 11.75 -8.82
C LYS A 96 6.11 10.32 -8.48
N VAL A 97 4.91 10.13 -7.93
CA VAL A 97 4.33 8.85 -7.57
C VAL A 97 2.81 9.02 -7.45
N LEU A 98 2.07 7.96 -7.78
CA LEU A 98 0.64 7.86 -7.62
C LEU A 98 0.30 6.83 -6.53
N ILE A 99 -0.38 7.25 -5.48
CA ILE A 99 -1.06 6.33 -4.55
C ILE A 99 -2.46 6.06 -5.13
N TYR A 100 -2.76 4.80 -5.41
CA TYR A 100 -3.99 4.38 -6.09
C TYR A 100 -4.73 3.30 -5.29
N GLN A 101 -5.94 3.62 -4.83
CA GLN A 101 -6.89 2.64 -4.28
C GLN A 101 -7.98 2.31 -5.30
N GLY A 102 -8.41 3.31 -6.08
CA GLY A 102 -9.54 3.23 -6.97
C GLY A 102 -9.83 4.58 -7.61
N GLY A 103 -10.81 4.62 -8.52
CA GLY A 103 -11.18 5.82 -9.28
C GLY A 103 -11.15 5.59 -10.78
N ASN A 104 -10.88 6.64 -11.56
CA ASN A 104 -10.87 6.55 -13.02
C ASN A 104 -9.76 5.59 -13.52
N ALA A 105 -10.13 4.51 -14.20
CA ALA A 105 -9.18 3.50 -14.70
C ALA A 105 -8.12 4.07 -15.65
N ASN A 106 -8.42 5.17 -16.35
CA ASN A 106 -7.45 5.84 -17.23
C ASN A 106 -6.25 6.42 -16.46
N LEU A 107 -6.36 6.65 -15.15
CA LEU A 107 -5.24 7.10 -14.32
C LEU A 107 -4.06 6.14 -14.36
N LEU A 108 -4.32 4.83 -14.37
CA LEU A 108 -3.27 3.80 -14.40
C LEU A 108 -2.55 3.80 -15.74
N LYS A 109 -3.32 3.91 -16.84
CA LYS A 109 -2.76 4.07 -18.20
C LYS A 109 -1.93 5.35 -18.32
N ASN A 110 -2.40 6.44 -17.73
CA ASN A 110 -1.69 7.72 -17.73
C ASN A 110 -0.42 7.64 -16.87
N ALA A 111 -0.45 6.93 -15.75
CA ALA A 111 0.73 6.70 -14.92
C ALA A 111 1.79 5.90 -15.67
N GLN A 112 1.39 4.81 -16.34
CA GLN A 112 2.27 4.01 -17.17
C GLN A 112 2.89 4.82 -18.33
N THR A 113 2.06 5.56 -19.07
CA THR A 113 2.51 6.39 -20.20
C THR A 113 3.51 7.46 -19.77
N ASN A 114 3.26 8.10 -18.62
CA ASN A 114 4.11 9.14 -18.06
C ASN A 114 5.25 8.61 -17.17
N LYS A 115 5.42 7.29 -17.07
CA LYS A 115 6.41 6.61 -16.21
C LYS A 115 6.34 7.08 -14.74
N VAL A 116 5.13 7.31 -14.25
CA VAL A 116 4.86 7.62 -12.84
C VAL A 116 4.68 6.29 -12.09
N PRO A 117 5.54 5.96 -11.11
CA PRO A 117 5.38 4.77 -10.28
C PRO A 117 4.02 4.77 -9.57
N VAL A 118 3.40 3.60 -9.48
CA VAL A 118 2.11 3.41 -8.82
C VAL A 118 2.30 2.59 -7.55
N LEU A 119 1.83 3.13 -6.42
CA LEU A 119 1.67 2.40 -5.17
C LEU A 119 0.19 2.08 -4.99
N ALA A 120 -0.14 0.80 -5.00
CA ALA A 120 -1.51 0.37 -4.80
C ALA A 120 -1.91 0.40 -3.32
N LEU A 121 -3.20 0.60 -3.05
CA LEU A 121 -3.80 0.53 -1.73
C LEU A 121 -4.92 -0.51 -1.72
N ASN A 122 -4.82 -1.51 -0.85
CA ASN A 122 -5.78 -2.61 -0.62
C ASN A 122 -6.02 -3.60 -1.78
N GLN A 123 -5.96 -3.16 -3.04
CA GLN A 123 -6.23 -4.02 -4.20
C GLN A 123 -5.13 -3.88 -5.25
N VAL A 124 -4.84 -4.97 -5.96
CA VAL A 124 -3.98 -4.96 -7.14
C VAL A 124 -4.86 -4.61 -8.35
N PRO A 125 -4.79 -3.39 -8.90
CA PRO A 125 -5.59 -3.05 -10.06
C PRO A 125 -5.14 -3.83 -11.31
N ALA A 126 -6.12 -4.27 -12.10
CA ALA A 126 -5.87 -4.99 -13.34
C ALA A 126 -4.99 -4.19 -14.31
N GLY A 127 -3.99 -4.85 -14.89
CA GLY A 127 -3.14 -4.28 -15.94
C GLY A 127 -2.19 -3.14 -15.52
N ALA A 128 -2.03 -2.87 -14.22
CA ALA A 128 -1.11 -1.83 -13.74
C ALA A 128 0.23 -2.41 -13.29
N ASN A 129 1.35 -1.85 -13.74
CA ASN A 129 2.67 -2.16 -13.19
C ASN A 129 2.88 -1.40 -11.87
N LEU A 130 3.03 -2.12 -10.76
CA LEU A 130 3.08 -1.55 -9.42
C LEU A 130 4.51 -1.49 -8.86
N ALA A 131 4.86 -0.36 -8.24
CA ALA A 131 6.07 -0.23 -7.45
C ALA A 131 5.96 -0.94 -6.09
N GLY A 132 4.73 -1.14 -5.60
CA GLY A 132 4.41 -1.82 -4.35
C GLY A 132 2.94 -1.66 -4.00
N ILE A 133 2.51 -2.37 -2.97
CA ILE A 133 1.14 -2.32 -2.44
C ILE A 133 1.16 -2.17 -0.92
N VAL A 134 0.29 -1.31 -0.39
CA VAL A 134 -0.03 -1.26 1.03
C VAL A 134 -1.42 -1.87 1.21
N THR A 135 -1.54 -2.92 1.99
CA THR A 135 -2.83 -3.60 2.20
C THR A 135 -2.95 -4.08 3.64
N SER A 136 -4.18 -4.29 4.09
CA SER A 136 -4.43 -4.99 5.34
C SER A 136 -4.24 -6.48 5.18
N ASP A 137 -3.95 -7.19 6.26
CA ASP A 137 -3.90 -8.66 6.28
C ASP A 137 -5.30 -9.25 6.05
N GLN A 138 -5.61 -9.62 4.80
CA GLN A 138 -6.93 -10.06 4.36
C GLN A 138 -7.25 -11.48 4.85
N GLU A 139 -6.29 -12.39 4.79
CA GLU A 139 -6.45 -13.73 5.35
C GLU A 139 -6.72 -13.65 6.84
N LYS A 140 -5.93 -12.86 7.58
CA LYS A 140 -6.17 -12.65 9.02
C LYS A 140 -7.51 -12.00 9.31
N THR A 141 -7.97 -11.08 8.46
CA THR A 141 -9.32 -10.50 8.56
C THR A 141 -10.37 -11.59 8.48
N GLY A 142 -10.29 -12.47 7.48
CA GLY A 142 -11.19 -13.63 7.34
C GLY A 142 -11.13 -14.57 8.55
N GLU A 143 -9.94 -14.84 9.09
CA GLU A 143 -9.80 -15.64 10.30
C GLU A 143 -10.52 -15.00 11.50
N LEU A 144 -10.31 -13.70 11.74
CA LEU A 144 -10.91 -12.98 12.88
C LEU A 144 -12.43 -12.91 12.77
N MET A 145 -12.96 -12.74 11.55
CA MET A 145 -14.39 -12.81 11.27
C MET A 145 -14.97 -14.17 11.66
N ALA A 146 -14.40 -15.25 11.13
CA ALA A 146 -14.86 -16.60 11.42
C ALA A 146 -14.67 -16.98 12.90
N GLN A 147 -13.55 -16.58 13.53
CA GLN A 147 -13.30 -16.78 14.96
C GLN A 147 -14.36 -16.09 15.84
N SER A 148 -14.74 -14.86 15.48
CA SER A 148 -15.80 -14.14 16.19
C SER A 148 -17.14 -14.88 16.09
N LEU A 149 -17.45 -15.46 14.94
CA LEU A 149 -18.68 -16.23 14.74
C LEU A 149 -18.69 -17.53 15.56
N VAL A 150 -17.65 -18.36 15.42
CA VAL A 150 -17.61 -19.69 16.04
C VAL A 150 -17.43 -19.66 17.56
N SER A 151 -17.09 -18.49 18.13
CA SER A 151 -17.17 -18.26 19.57
C SER A 151 -18.61 -18.34 20.13
N LYS A 152 -19.62 -18.23 19.27
CA LYS A 152 -21.05 -18.23 19.63
C LYS A 152 -21.87 -19.27 18.87
N VAL A 153 -21.34 -19.81 17.77
CA VAL A 153 -22.05 -20.74 16.88
C VAL A 153 -21.21 -22.00 16.70
N SER A 154 -21.77 -23.15 17.07
CA SER A 154 -21.11 -24.46 16.93
C SER A 154 -21.74 -25.36 15.86
N ASP A 155 -22.92 -25.02 15.37
CA ASP A 155 -23.69 -25.78 14.37
C ASP A 155 -24.56 -24.86 13.50
N GLY A 156 -25.15 -25.41 12.43
CA GLY A 156 -26.10 -24.72 11.57
C GLY A 156 -25.48 -24.23 10.26
N GLN A 157 -26.12 -23.25 9.62
CA GLN A 157 -25.67 -22.69 8.33
C GLN A 157 -25.03 -21.32 8.51
N VAL A 158 -23.94 -21.08 7.78
CA VAL A 158 -23.24 -19.80 7.75
C VAL A 158 -23.18 -19.31 6.31
N ILE A 159 -23.57 -18.05 6.10
CA ILE A 159 -23.45 -17.39 4.81
C ILE A 159 -22.18 -16.54 4.80
N ILE A 160 -21.37 -16.66 3.75
CA ILE A 160 -20.26 -15.74 3.47
C ILE A 160 -20.66 -14.89 2.28
N LEU A 161 -20.79 -13.59 2.48
CA LEU A 161 -20.93 -12.63 1.39
C LEU A 161 -19.53 -12.33 0.85
N GLN A 162 -19.05 -13.13 -0.10
CA GLN A 162 -17.74 -12.90 -0.70
C GLN A 162 -17.75 -11.56 -1.45
N GLY A 163 -16.65 -10.81 -1.39
CA GLY A 163 -16.43 -9.64 -2.25
C GLY A 163 -16.32 -10.04 -3.73
N ASP A 164 -15.68 -9.22 -4.55
CA ASP A 164 -15.45 -9.57 -5.95
C ASP A 164 -14.52 -10.80 -6.02
N PRO A 165 -14.92 -11.93 -6.64
CA PRO A 165 -14.06 -13.11 -6.71
C PRO A 165 -12.79 -12.93 -7.54
N SER A 166 -12.74 -11.92 -8.41
CA SER A 166 -11.56 -11.61 -9.23
C SER A 166 -10.45 -10.91 -8.44
N GLU A 167 -10.76 -10.37 -7.25
CA GLU A 167 -9.81 -9.65 -6.42
C GLU A 167 -9.06 -10.61 -5.47
N THR A 168 -7.73 -10.57 -5.50
CA THR A 168 -6.87 -11.41 -4.63
C THR A 168 -7.22 -11.25 -3.15
N GLY A 169 -7.44 -10.02 -2.66
CA GLY A 169 -7.80 -9.79 -1.27
C GLY A 169 -9.14 -10.42 -0.85
N SER A 170 -10.12 -10.50 -1.77
CA SER A 170 -11.39 -11.20 -1.53
C SER A 170 -11.19 -12.71 -1.43
N GLN A 171 -10.28 -13.27 -2.24
CA GLN A 171 -9.91 -14.68 -2.20
C GLN A 171 -9.18 -15.04 -0.90
N GLU A 172 -8.19 -14.23 -0.49
CA GLU A 172 -7.44 -14.39 0.77
C GLU A 172 -8.37 -14.34 1.99
N LEU A 173 -9.29 -13.37 2.01
CA LEU A 173 -10.28 -13.26 3.08
C LEU A 173 -11.22 -14.48 3.11
N LEU A 174 -11.69 -14.97 1.96
CA LEU A 174 -12.49 -16.20 1.90
C LEU A 174 -11.70 -17.42 2.40
N ALA A 175 -10.40 -17.50 2.07
CA ALA A 175 -9.52 -18.56 2.54
C ALA A 175 -9.39 -18.53 4.07
N GLY A 176 -9.13 -17.37 4.67
CA GLY A 176 -9.06 -17.20 6.13
C GLY A 176 -10.37 -17.60 6.84
N ASN A 177 -11.52 -17.23 6.27
CA ASN A 177 -12.81 -17.67 6.80
C ASN A 177 -12.94 -19.20 6.77
N LYS A 178 -12.67 -19.82 5.61
CA LYS A 178 -12.77 -21.28 5.43
C LYS A 178 -11.77 -22.04 6.31
N ALA A 179 -10.56 -21.51 6.50
CA ALA A 179 -9.53 -22.12 7.34
C ALA A 179 -10.00 -22.29 8.80
N VAL A 180 -10.74 -21.31 9.33
CA VAL A 180 -11.35 -21.41 10.66
C VAL A 180 -12.60 -22.30 10.64
N LEU A 181 -13.54 -22.06 9.72
CA LEU A 181 -14.83 -22.76 9.70
C LEU A 181 -14.70 -24.27 9.41
N SER A 182 -13.67 -24.70 8.67
CA SER A 182 -13.41 -26.12 8.38
C SER A 182 -13.20 -26.97 9.64
N LYS A 183 -12.84 -26.36 10.77
CA LYS A 183 -12.67 -27.02 12.08
C LYS A 183 -14.01 -27.32 12.77
N TYR A 184 -15.13 -26.88 12.20
CA TYR A 184 -16.48 -26.99 12.76
C TYR A 184 -17.39 -27.78 11.81
N PRO A 185 -17.34 -29.13 11.83
CA PRO A 185 -18.01 -29.97 10.83
C PRO A 185 -19.55 -29.93 10.88
N LYS A 186 -20.13 -29.39 11.94
CA LYS A 186 -21.58 -29.16 12.06
C LYS A 186 -22.05 -27.83 11.44
N ILE A 187 -21.10 -27.02 10.96
CA ILE A 187 -21.38 -25.79 10.22
C ILE A 187 -21.30 -26.08 8.72
N SER A 188 -22.39 -25.84 8.00
CA SER A 188 -22.38 -25.82 6.54
C SER A 188 -22.25 -24.39 6.02
N ILE A 189 -21.45 -24.19 4.97
CA ILE A 189 -21.12 -22.87 4.43
C ILE A 189 -21.86 -22.65 3.11
N GLN A 190 -22.54 -21.52 2.98
CA GLN A 190 -23.01 -20.98 1.70
C GLN A 190 -22.20 -19.73 1.35
N THR A 191 -21.65 -19.66 0.14
CA THR A 191 -20.99 -18.45 -0.36
C THR A 191 -21.89 -17.75 -1.37
N ILE A 192 -22.04 -16.43 -1.23
CA ILE A 192 -22.72 -15.56 -2.20
C ILE A 192 -21.68 -14.55 -2.68
N ALA A 193 -21.32 -14.62 -3.96
CA ALA A 193 -20.36 -13.70 -4.56
C ALA A 193 -20.99 -12.32 -4.80
N SER A 194 -20.20 -11.26 -4.59
CA SER A 194 -20.60 -9.87 -4.80
C SER A 194 -19.61 -9.16 -5.72
N PRO A 195 -19.58 -9.50 -7.03
CA PRO A 195 -18.80 -8.73 -7.99
C PRO A 195 -19.33 -7.29 -8.09
N GLN A 196 -18.50 -6.41 -8.64
CA GLN A 196 -18.86 -5.01 -8.81
C GLN A 196 -20.22 -4.84 -9.55
N GLY A 197 -21.12 -4.01 -9.01
CA GLY A 197 -22.43 -3.75 -9.63
C GLY A 197 -23.51 -4.81 -9.36
N ALA A 198 -23.23 -5.82 -8.54
CA ALA A 198 -24.17 -6.90 -8.23
C ALA A 198 -25.00 -6.66 -6.94
N GLU A 199 -25.08 -5.43 -6.43
CA GLU A 199 -25.67 -5.14 -5.12
C GLU A 199 -27.12 -5.63 -4.98
N SER A 200 -27.95 -5.45 -6.03
CA SER A 200 -29.33 -5.91 -6.06
C SER A 200 -29.43 -7.43 -6.02
N THR A 201 -28.61 -8.11 -6.83
CA THR A 201 -28.53 -9.58 -6.91
C THR A 201 -28.07 -10.18 -5.59
N VAL A 202 -27.11 -9.55 -4.90
CA VAL A 202 -26.63 -10.00 -3.59
C VAL A 202 -27.73 -9.89 -2.53
N LYS A 203 -28.43 -8.74 -2.46
CA LYS A 203 -29.57 -8.57 -1.53
C LYS A 203 -30.68 -9.59 -1.79
N GLN A 204 -31.03 -9.81 -3.06
CA GLN A 204 -32.05 -10.79 -3.44
C GLN A 204 -31.62 -12.22 -3.08
N SER A 205 -30.39 -12.61 -3.43
CA SER A 205 -29.87 -13.96 -3.15
C SER A 205 -29.81 -14.24 -1.65
N LEU A 206 -29.39 -13.25 -0.85
CA LEU A 206 -29.38 -13.35 0.60
C LEU A 206 -30.81 -13.52 1.16
N ASN A 207 -31.75 -12.70 0.68
CA ASN A 207 -33.15 -12.77 1.09
C ASN A 207 -33.76 -14.15 0.77
N ASP A 208 -33.62 -14.60 -0.48
CA ASP A 208 -34.11 -15.91 -0.94
C ASP A 208 -33.52 -17.06 -0.13
N PHE A 209 -32.22 -17.01 0.17
CA PHE A 209 -31.56 -18.06 0.93
C PHE A 209 -32.07 -18.12 2.37
N LEU A 210 -32.23 -16.96 3.03
CA LEU A 210 -32.76 -16.86 4.39
C LEU A 210 -34.21 -17.36 4.47
N GLN A 211 -35.06 -17.02 3.50
CA GLN A 211 -36.45 -17.47 3.46
C GLN A 211 -36.58 -18.98 3.19
N LYS A 212 -35.72 -19.55 2.34
CA LYS A 212 -35.70 -21.01 2.05
C LYS A 212 -35.16 -21.84 3.22
N ASN A 213 -34.43 -21.22 4.15
CA ASN A 213 -33.77 -21.90 5.27
C ASN A 213 -34.15 -21.28 6.64
N PRO A 214 -35.44 -21.19 6.98
CA PRO A 214 -35.89 -20.51 8.18
C PRO A 214 -35.32 -21.20 9.43
N GLY A 215 -34.68 -20.41 10.29
CA GLY A 215 -34.10 -20.89 11.56
C GLY A 215 -32.87 -21.78 11.43
N LYS A 216 -32.33 -21.99 10.22
CA LYS A 216 -31.10 -22.77 10.01
C LYS A 216 -29.84 -21.92 9.92
N VAL A 217 -29.97 -20.68 9.42
CA VAL A 217 -28.85 -19.75 9.27
C VAL A 217 -28.54 -19.11 10.61
N GLN A 218 -27.34 -19.35 11.11
CA GLN A 218 -26.89 -18.86 12.42
C GLN A 218 -26.00 -17.61 12.30
N GLY A 219 -25.37 -17.41 11.15
CA GLY A 219 -24.57 -16.20 10.94
C GLY A 219 -24.26 -15.86 9.49
N ILE A 220 -23.87 -14.61 9.31
CA ILE A 220 -23.45 -14.00 8.05
C ILE A 220 -22.09 -13.34 8.27
N LEU A 221 -21.10 -13.71 7.46
CA LEU A 221 -19.79 -13.08 7.37
C LEU A 221 -19.81 -12.09 6.19
N ALA A 222 -19.71 -10.79 6.48
CA ALA A 222 -19.83 -9.70 5.52
C ALA A 222 -18.55 -8.84 5.54
N PRO A 223 -17.60 -9.07 4.62
CA PRO A 223 -16.23 -8.57 4.73
C PRO A 223 -16.06 -7.08 4.52
N THR A 224 -17.01 -6.42 3.86
CA THR A 224 -16.99 -4.96 3.67
C THR A 224 -18.11 -4.29 4.45
N ALA A 225 -17.94 -3.00 4.77
CA ALA A 225 -18.98 -2.22 5.44
C ALA A 225 -20.26 -2.12 4.58
N GLN A 226 -20.10 -2.09 3.26
CA GLN A 226 -21.22 -2.09 2.30
C GLN A 226 -22.01 -3.39 2.40
N LEU A 227 -21.34 -4.54 2.32
CA LEU A 227 -21.98 -5.85 2.45
C LEU A 227 -22.61 -6.05 3.84
N SER A 228 -21.96 -5.56 4.89
CA SER A 228 -22.51 -5.56 6.24
C SER A 228 -23.80 -4.73 6.33
N GLY A 229 -23.84 -3.57 5.67
CA GLY A 229 -25.05 -2.75 5.56
C GLY A 229 -26.17 -3.50 4.84
N MET A 230 -25.88 -4.09 3.68
CA MET A 230 -26.87 -4.87 2.92
C MET A 230 -27.42 -6.05 3.71
N ALA A 231 -26.56 -6.81 4.38
CA ALA A 231 -26.97 -7.91 5.23
C ALA A 231 -27.86 -7.43 6.39
N SER A 232 -27.48 -6.33 7.04
CA SER A 232 -28.29 -5.73 8.11
C SER A 232 -29.67 -5.30 7.62
N ASP A 233 -29.78 -4.71 6.42
CA ASP A 233 -31.07 -4.31 5.84
C ASP A 233 -31.97 -5.55 5.63
N VAL A 234 -31.44 -6.59 4.99
CA VAL A 234 -32.19 -7.83 4.72
C VAL A 234 -32.62 -8.52 6.02
N LEU A 235 -31.72 -8.61 6.99
CA LEU A 235 -32.05 -9.19 8.30
C LEU A 235 -33.16 -8.42 9.01
N LYS A 236 -33.13 -7.07 8.98
CA LYS A 236 -34.19 -6.24 9.56
C LYS A 236 -35.53 -6.43 8.84
N GLN A 237 -35.52 -6.45 7.51
CA GLN A 237 -36.73 -6.67 6.69
C GLN A 237 -37.40 -8.02 7.01
N LEU A 238 -36.59 -9.05 7.27
CA LEU A 238 -37.07 -10.40 7.62
C LEU A 238 -37.26 -10.62 9.13
N GLN A 239 -37.04 -9.60 9.98
CA GLN A 239 -37.09 -9.70 11.44
C GLN A 239 -36.16 -10.80 12.01
N LEU A 240 -34.97 -10.90 11.41
CA LEU A 240 -33.91 -11.86 11.74
C LEU A 240 -32.68 -11.20 12.39
N ASP A 241 -32.65 -9.88 12.54
CA ASP A 241 -31.51 -9.10 13.06
C ASP A 241 -31.16 -9.41 14.53
N LYS A 242 -32.04 -10.09 15.26
CA LYS A 242 -31.80 -10.60 16.62
C LYS A 242 -31.60 -12.12 16.68
N LYS A 243 -31.68 -12.82 15.55
CA LYS A 243 -31.61 -14.29 15.45
C LYS A 243 -30.35 -14.76 14.71
N VAL A 244 -29.93 -14.02 13.69
CA VAL A 244 -28.76 -14.33 12.86
C VAL A 244 -27.62 -13.39 13.23
N LEU A 245 -26.46 -13.94 13.57
CA LEU A 245 -25.28 -13.12 13.87
C LEU A 245 -24.75 -12.47 12.59
N LEU A 246 -24.54 -11.15 12.61
CA LEU A 246 -23.84 -10.45 11.53
C LEU A 246 -22.42 -10.10 11.99
N ILE A 247 -21.42 -10.52 11.24
CA ILE A 247 -20.00 -10.27 11.49
C ILE A 247 -19.42 -9.47 10.33
N GLY A 248 -18.87 -8.29 10.63
CA GLY A 248 -18.20 -7.44 9.66
C GLY A 248 -16.71 -7.77 9.51
N GLY A 249 -16.10 -7.37 8.39
CA GLY A 249 -14.65 -7.44 8.15
C GLY A 249 -13.99 -6.09 7.89
N GLN A 250 -14.72 -4.99 8.03
CA GLN A 250 -14.24 -3.64 7.74
C GLN A 250 -14.97 -2.62 8.61
N ALA A 251 -14.40 -2.36 9.79
CA ALA A 251 -14.92 -1.39 10.73
C ALA A 251 -15.01 0.00 10.08
N SER A 252 -16.18 0.61 10.21
CA SER A 252 -16.53 1.97 9.77
C SER A 252 -17.46 2.59 10.80
N ILE A 253 -17.65 3.92 10.80
CA ILE A 253 -18.61 4.55 11.73
C ILE A 253 -19.98 3.89 11.68
N SER A 254 -20.50 3.63 10.47
CA SER A 254 -21.81 2.99 10.29
C SER A 254 -21.88 1.57 10.86
N SER A 255 -20.78 0.81 10.80
CA SER A 255 -20.74 -0.55 11.34
C SER A 255 -20.56 -0.55 12.86
N LEU A 256 -19.76 0.37 13.41
CA LEU A 256 -19.62 0.57 14.84
C LEU A 256 -20.94 1.02 15.48
N ASP A 257 -21.74 1.85 14.81
CA ASP A 257 -23.08 2.22 15.26
C ASP A 257 -24.07 1.03 15.20
N ARG A 258 -23.96 0.16 14.18
CA ARG A 258 -24.70 -1.11 14.14
C ARG A 258 -24.30 -2.05 15.27
N MET A 259 -23.02 -2.08 15.64
CA MET A 259 -22.56 -2.84 16.81
C MET A 259 -23.13 -2.28 18.10
N ALA A 260 -23.10 -0.95 18.28
CA ALA A 260 -23.64 -0.29 19.47
C ALA A 260 -25.15 -0.51 19.65
N SER A 261 -25.91 -0.59 18.55
CA SER A 261 -27.34 -0.93 18.56
C SER A 261 -27.64 -2.44 18.60
N GLY A 262 -26.60 -3.29 18.55
CA GLY A 262 -26.71 -4.74 18.57
C GLY A 262 -27.37 -5.34 17.32
N SER A 263 -27.31 -4.67 16.17
CA SER A 263 -27.69 -5.25 14.87
C SER A 263 -26.49 -5.83 14.11
N GLN A 264 -25.28 -5.66 14.63
CA GLN A 264 -24.04 -6.29 14.18
C GLN A 264 -23.27 -6.77 15.42
N THR A 265 -22.66 -7.96 15.37
CA THR A 265 -22.10 -8.63 16.55
C THR A 265 -20.63 -8.28 16.78
N SER A 266 -19.84 -8.21 15.72
CA SER A 266 -18.43 -7.83 15.74
C SER A 266 -18.03 -7.28 14.36
N ASP A 267 -16.81 -6.75 14.29
CA ASP A 267 -16.19 -6.26 13.05
C ASP A 267 -14.67 -6.46 13.11
N VAL A 268 -13.96 -6.04 12.06
CA VAL A 268 -12.48 -6.02 12.03
C VAL A 268 -11.99 -4.62 11.67
N ASP A 269 -11.17 -4.02 12.55
CA ASP A 269 -10.45 -2.78 12.29
C ASP A 269 -9.25 -3.07 11.37
N THR A 270 -9.35 -2.58 10.14
CA THR A 270 -8.33 -2.71 9.09
C THR A 270 -7.26 -1.62 9.18
N SER A 271 -7.26 -0.81 10.25
CA SER A 271 -6.31 0.27 10.51
C SER A 271 -6.19 1.29 9.35
N PRO A 272 -7.28 1.89 8.85
CA PRO A 272 -7.28 2.75 7.66
C PRO A 272 -6.34 3.97 7.77
N TYR A 273 -6.19 4.55 8.97
CA TYR A 273 -5.20 5.61 9.21
C TYR A 273 -3.77 5.13 8.94
N LEU A 274 -3.42 3.93 9.40
CA LEU A 274 -2.08 3.36 9.20
C LEU A 274 -1.85 3.00 7.73
N GLN A 275 -2.87 2.54 7.00
CA GLN A 275 -2.76 2.32 5.56
C GLN A 275 -2.35 3.61 4.84
N GLY A 276 -3.05 4.73 5.10
CA GLY A 276 -2.71 6.02 4.51
C GLY A 276 -1.33 6.53 4.91
N ALA A 277 -0.97 6.40 6.19
CA ALA A 277 0.36 6.79 6.68
C ALA A 277 1.48 5.99 6.00
N ASN A 278 1.36 4.66 5.92
CA ASN A 278 2.37 3.82 5.28
C ASN A 278 2.44 4.05 3.77
N ALA A 279 1.30 4.26 3.09
CA ALA A 279 1.27 4.61 1.68
C ALA A 279 2.02 5.91 1.40
N PHE A 280 1.88 6.93 2.25
CA PHE A 280 2.66 8.16 2.15
C PHE A 280 4.16 7.92 2.40
N GLN A 281 4.53 7.13 3.42
CA GLN A 281 5.94 6.81 3.69
C GLN A 281 6.59 6.08 2.51
N TRP A 282 5.91 5.10 1.93
CA TRP A 282 6.39 4.39 0.74
C TRP A 282 6.48 5.32 -0.47
N ALA A 283 5.51 6.24 -0.63
CA ALA A 283 5.57 7.25 -1.68
C ALA A 283 6.81 8.15 -1.54
N GLN A 284 7.19 8.52 -0.31
CA GLN A 284 8.44 9.26 -0.07
C GLN A 284 9.67 8.42 -0.43
N LYS A 285 9.74 7.16 0.02
CA LYS A 285 10.84 6.24 -0.35
C LYS A 285 11.00 6.13 -1.88
N VAL A 286 9.89 5.98 -2.61
CA VAL A 286 9.90 5.96 -4.09
C VAL A 286 10.42 7.26 -4.68
N ILE A 287 10.04 8.42 -4.14
CA ILE A 287 10.54 9.74 -4.57
C ILE A 287 12.05 9.85 -4.36
N ASP A 288 12.51 9.41 -3.18
CA ASP A 288 13.90 9.50 -2.75
C ASP A 288 14.77 8.36 -3.32
N LYS A 289 14.16 7.46 -4.11
CA LYS A 289 14.78 6.25 -4.70
C LYS A 289 15.39 5.32 -3.64
N GLU A 290 14.79 5.30 -2.46
CA GLU A 290 15.13 4.36 -1.41
C GLU A 290 14.42 3.02 -1.63
N PRO A 291 15.04 1.89 -1.24
CA PRO A 291 14.38 0.59 -1.33
C PRO A 291 13.14 0.53 -0.43
N LEU A 292 12.09 -0.12 -0.93
CA LEU A 292 10.92 -0.46 -0.12
C LEU A 292 11.27 -1.60 0.84
N ASP A 293 10.55 -1.69 1.96
CA ASP A 293 10.75 -2.77 2.93
C ASP A 293 10.18 -4.07 2.32
N LEU A 294 11.04 -4.98 1.88
CA LEU A 294 10.67 -6.22 1.17
C LEU A 294 10.35 -7.38 2.11
N SER A 295 9.83 -7.11 3.33
CA SER A 295 9.53 -8.20 4.27
C SER A 295 8.40 -9.11 3.81
N ASP A 296 7.51 -8.58 2.96
CA ASP A 296 6.34 -9.28 2.45
C ASP A 296 6.17 -9.01 0.94
N SER A 297 5.51 -9.93 0.25
CA SER A 297 5.15 -9.80 -1.17
C SER A 297 3.78 -10.40 -1.45
N ILE A 298 3.08 -9.85 -2.44
CA ILE A 298 1.85 -10.43 -2.99
C ILE A 298 2.15 -10.92 -4.40
N THR A 299 1.92 -12.20 -4.64
CA THR A 299 2.04 -12.79 -5.97
C THR A 299 0.81 -12.42 -6.80
N SER A 300 1.04 -11.86 -7.98
CA SER A 300 0.01 -11.54 -8.97
C SER A 300 0.38 -12.12 -10.33
N GLU A 301 -0.48 -11.94 -11.33
CA GLU A 301 -0.17 -12.28 -12.73
C GLU A 301 1.10 -11.57 -13.26
N GLN A 302 1.53 -10.49 -12.60
CA GLN A 302 2.69 -9.68 -12.95
C GLN A 302 3.97 -10.11 -12.21
N GLY A 303 3.89 -11.16 -11.39
CA GLY A 303 4.95 -11.59 -10.49
C GLY A 303 4.75 -11.08 -9.06
N ASP A 304 5.82 -11.12 -8.28
CA ASP A 304 5.83 -10.73 -6.87
C ASP A 304 5.93 -9.21 -6.72
N ILE A 305 4.91 -8.62 -6.09
CA ILE A 305 4.83 -7.19 -5.81
C ILE A 305 5.25 -6.94 -4.35
N PRO A 306 6.19 -6.02 -4.06
CA PRO A 306 6.51 -5.62 -2.69
C PRO A 306 5.26 -5.19 -1.92
N ALA A 307 5.04 -5.76 -0.74
CA ALA A 307 3.83 -5.52 0.03
C ALA A 307 4.13 -5.00 1.43
N LYS A 308 3.36 -3.99 1.87
CA LYS A 308 3.25 -3.61 3.27
C LYS A 308 1.96 -4.17 3.83
N ILE A 309 2.07 -5.24 4.60
CA ILE A 309 0.92 -5.85 5.28
C ILE A 309 0.66 -5.11 6.60
N ILE A 310 -0.52 -4.49 6.70
CA ILE A 310 -0.98 -3.77 7.88
C ILE A 310 -1.77 -4.75 8.76
N GLN A 311 -1.37 -4.87 10.02
CA GLN A 311 -2.04 -5.72 10.98
C GLN A 311 -3.47 -5.23 11.25
N VAL A 312 -4.38 -6.20 11.38
CA VAL A 312 -5.79 -5.98 11.65
C VAL A 312 -6.16 -6.37 13.09
N LYS A 313 -7.27 -5.83 13.60
CA LYS A 313 -7.72 -6.08 14.98
C LYS A 313 -9.20 -6.39 15.02
N ALA A 314 -9.59 -7.42 15.79
CA ALA A 314 -11.01 -7.68 16.02
C ALA A 314 -11.63 -6.52 16.82
N VAL A 315 -12.83 -6.10 16.39
CA VAL A 315 -13.69 -5.18 17.13
C VAL A 315 -14.80 -5.99 17.77
N THR A 316 -14.85 -5.95 19.09
CA THR A 316 -15.77 -6.70 19.95
C THR A 316 -16.53 -5.73 20.85
N PRO A 317 -17.62 -6.16 21.52
CA PRO A 317 -18.29 -5.31 22.50
C PRO A 317 -17.33 -4.73 23.57
N ASP A 318 -16.30 -5.50 23.95
CA ASP A 318 -15.34 -5.11 24.99
C ASP A 318 -14.45 -3.93 24.60
N ASN A 319 -14.12 -3.78 23.31
CA ASN A 319 -13.26 -2.70 22.82
C ASN A 319 -13.97 -1.66 21.94
N LEU A 320 -15.26 -1.86 21.66
CA LEU A 320 -16.08 -1.02 20.76
C LEU A 320 -15.98 0.47 21.11
N ALA A 321 -16.17 0.83 22.38
CA ALA A 321 -16.19 2.24 22.80
C ALA A 321 -14.85 2.95 22.53
N VAL A 322 -13.73 2.25 22.69
CA VAL A 322 -12.38 2.80 22.44
C VAL A 322 -12.15 2.98 20.94
N ILE A 323 -12.50 1.97 20.14
CA ILE A 323 -12.35 2.02 18.68
C ILE A 323 -13.27 3.10 18.08
N GLN A 324 -14.54 3.14 18.46
CA GLN A 324 -15.50 4.14 17.99
C GLN A 324 -15.06 5.56 18.34
N LYS A 325 -14.58 5.79 19.57
CA LYS A 325 -14.02 7.09 19.97
C LYS A 325 -12.80 7.48 19.12
N SER A 326 -11.91 6.52 18.85
CA SER A 326 -10.74 6.73 17.99
C SER A 326 -11.14 7.14 16.57
N TYR A 327 -12.08 6.41 15.97
CA TYR A 327 -12.61 6.68 14.64
C TYR A 327 -13.27 8.06 14.57
N VAL A 328 -14.21 8.36 15.49
CA VAL A 328 -14.92 9.65 15.53
C VAL A 328 -13.95 10.82 15.68
N LYS A 329 -12.98 10.73 16.61
CA LYS A 329 -11.99 11.78 16.82
C LYS A 329 -11.14 12.02 15.57
N THR A 330 -10.71 10.95 14.91
CA THR A 330 -9.88 11.03 13.71
C THR A 330 -10.67 11.64 12.54
N MET A 331 -11.92 11.22 12.36
CA MET A 331 -12.85 11.78 11.35
C MET A 331 -13.11 13.28 11.57
N GLN A 332 -13.40 13.68 12.80
CA GLN A 332 -13.60 15.10 13.15
C GLN A 332 -12.34 15.93 12.87
N SER A 333 -11.17 15.41 13.22
CA SER A 333 -9.89 16.07 12.92
C SER A 333 -9.66 16.18 11.40
N ALA A 334 -9.96 15.14 10.63
CA ALA A 334 -9.83 15.16 9.17
C ALA A 334 -10.76 16.21 8.53
N GLN A 335 -12.02 16.26 8.96
CA GLN A 335 -13.00 17.24 8.48
C GLN A 335 -12.59 18.69 8.82
N GLN A 336 -12.04 18.92 10.01
CA GLN A 336 -11.53 20.24 10.40
C GLN A 336 -10.34 20.68 9.55
N ASP A 337 -9.43 19.76 9.23
CA ASP A 337 -8.28 20.05 8.38
C ASP A 337 -8.72 20.40 6.95
N GLN A 338 -9.67 19.65 6.39
CA GLN A 338 -10.24 19.94 5.07
C GLN A 338 -10.90 21.32 5.02
N LYS A 339 -11.71 21.69 6.03
CA LYS A 339 -12.34 23.02 6.13
C LYS A 339 -11.31 24.15 6.17
N LYS A 340 -10.20 23.96 6.88
CA LYS A 340 -9.09 24.94 6.94
C LYS A 340 -8.37 25.08 5.59
N GLN A 341 -8.24 24.00 4.83
CA GLN A 341 -7.66 24.05 3.48
C GLN A 341 -8.59 24.79 2.50
N THR A 342 -9.90 24.56 2.58
CA THR A 342 -10.89 25.27 1.73
C THR A 342 -10.96 26.76 2.06
N SER A 343 -10.93 27.13 3.34
CA SER A 343 -10.93 28.55 3.75
C SER A 343 -9.64 29.27 3.35
N LYS A 344 -8.48 28.61 3.40
CA LYS A 344 -7.21 29.17 2.90
C LYS A 344 -7.22 29.36 1.38
N ALA A 345 -7.79 28.41 0.63
CA ALA A 345 -7.93 28.53 -0.83
C ALA A 345 -8.85 29.70 -1.24
N GLN A 346 -9.91 29.99 -0.49
CA GLN A 346 -10.79 31.16 -0.70
C GLN A 346 -10.15 32.50 -0.33
N THR A 347 -9.19 32.52 0.60
CA THR A 347 -8.50 33.75 0.99
C THR A 347 -7.40 34.11 -0.03
N GLN A 348 -6.68 33.10 -0.56
CA GLN A 348 -5.67 33.31 -1.60
C GLN A 348 -6.25 33.71 -2.97
N SER A 349 -7.49 33.33 -3.27
CA SER A 349 -8.18 33.77 -4.50
C SER A 349 -8.74 35.21 -4.41
N LYS A 350 -8.78 35.82 -3.23
CA LYS A 350 -9.07 37.26 -3.06
C LYS A 350 -7.82 38.15 -3.19
N GLU A 351 -6.64 37.65 -2.84
CA GLU A 351 -5.38 38.41 -2.97
C GLU A 351 -4.78 38.39 -4.39
N GLN A 352 -5.22 37.46 -5.25
CA GLN A 352 -4.79 37.39 -6.66
C GLN A 352 -5.75 38.08 -7.65
N GLY A 353 -6.84 38.68 -7.15
CA GLY A 353 -7.84 39.39 -7.96
C GLY A 353 -7.51 40.85 -8.26
N ASP A 354 -6.44 41.41 -7.69
CA ASP A 354 -6.14 42.85 -7.78
C ASP A 354 -4.76 43.16 -8.37
N SER A 355 -4.30 42.33 -9.32
CA SER A 355 -3.16 42.71 -10.15
C SER A 355 -3.25 42.18 -11.58
N LYS A 356 -3.38 43.17 -12.48
CA LYS A 356 -3.05 43.17 -13.92
C LYS A 356 -4.14 42.75 -14.89
N ASN A 357 -4.97 43.74 -15.18
CA ASN A 357 -5.37 44.08 -16.54
C ASN A 357 -4.21 44.81 -17.24
N GLN A 358 -3.60 44.21 -18.28
CA GLN A 358 -2.97 44.88 -19.44
C GLN A 358 -2.14 43.89 -20.29
N GLY A 359 -2.43 43.83 -21.61
CA GLY A 359 -1.40 43.67 -22.63
C GLY A 359 -1.36 42.37 -23.46
N ASP A 360 -2.25 42.31 -24.46
CA ASP A 360 -2.03 42.03 -25.90
C ASP A 360 -0.99 41.01 -26.46
N SER A 361 -1.53 40.10 -27.29
CA SER A 361 -1.13 39.52 -28.60
C SER A 361 0.33 39.25 -29.06
N LYS A 362 0.44 38.07 -29.71
CA LYS A 362 1.36 37.63 -30.82
C LYS A 362 2.86 37.50 -30.44
N ASP A 363 3.66 36.54 -30.92
CA ASP A 363 3.73 35.93 -32.24
C ASP A 363 4.53 34.60 -32.26
N LYS A 364 4.48 33.96 -33.43
CA LYS A 364 5.10 32.69 -33.83
C LYS A 364 6.64 32.70 -33.91
N GLN A 365 7.21 31.53 -33.60
CA GLN A 365 8.17 30.74 -34.40
C GLN A 365 9.56 31.33 -34.72
N GLY A 366 10.59 30.65 -34.20
CA GLY A 366 11.98 30.79 -34.62
C GLY A 366 12.84 29.63 -34.11
N SER A 367 13.24 28.75 -35.03
CA SER A 367 14.15 27.63 -34.84
C SER A 367 15.62 28.07 -34.85
N LYS A 368 16.47 27.45 -34.01
CA LYS A 368 17.82 26.95 -34.39
C LYS A 368 18.54 26.25 -33.23
N GLN A 369 18.61 24.93 -33.39
CA GLN A 369 19.75 24.02 -33.22
C GLN A 369 21.09 24.60 -32.75
N SER A 370 21.70 23.98 -31.74
CA SER A 370 23.16 23.80 -31.59
C SER A 370 23.46 22.61 -30.68
N ALA A 371 24.60 21.98 -30.96
CA ALA A 371 24.90 20.57 -30.79
C ALA A 371 25.67 20.21 -29.50
N SER A 372 25.66 18.89 -29.24
CA SER A 372 26.71 18.03 -28.66
C SER A 372 27.43 18.42 -27.37
N GLY A 373 27.29 17.56 -26.37
CA GLY A 373 28.28 17.34 -25.31
C GLY A 373 28.12 15.91 -24.77
N SER A 374 29.04 15.03 -25.12
CA SER A 374 29.16 13.66 -24.62
C SER A 374 30.04 13.66 -23.36
N SER A 375 29.66 12.91 -22.32
CA SER A 375 30.61 12.17 -21.45
C SER A 375 29.88 11.32 -20.39
N ASP A 376 30.17 10.03 -20.50
CA ASP A 376 30.48 9.03 -19.47
C ASP A 376 29.42 8.47 -18.50
N GLN A 377 29.18 7.17 -18.77
CA GLN A 377 28.49 6.15 -18.00
C GLN A 377 29.17 5.85 -16.66
N ALA A 378 28.36 5.50 -15.66
CA ALA A 378 28.68 4.44 -14.71
C ALA A 378 27.40 3.71 -14.32
N GLN A 379 27.12 2.59 -15.01
CA GLN A 379 26.12 1.58 -14.63
C GLN A 379 26.76 0.60 -13.64
N THR A 380 26.09 0.29 -12.54
CA THR A 380 26.37 -0.91 -11.74
C THR A 380 25.13 -1.81 -11.72
N SER A 381 24.96 -2.58 -12.80
CA SER A 381 24.12 -3.77 -12.85
C SER A 381 24.98 -4.98 -12.45
N GLY A 382 24.55 -5.73 -11.43
CA GLY A 382 25.24 -6.95 -11.02
C GLY A 382 24.96 -8.08 -12.01
N ASN A 383 25.91 -8.36 -12.90
CA ASN A 383 25.82 -9.52 -13.81
C ASN A 383 26.29 -10.79 -13.09
N VAL A 384 25.55 -11.89 -13.25
CA VAL A 384 25.98 -13.23 -12.83
C VAL A 384 27.20 -13.65 -13.69
N PRO A 385 28.30 -14.16 -13.10
CA PRO A 385 29.49 -14.54 -13.86
C PRO A 385 29.25 -15.67 -14.88
N PRO A 386 29.98 -15.70 -16.02
CA PRO A 386 29.86 -16.79 -17.00
C PRO A 386 30.31 -18.14 -16.40
N GLY A 387 29.52 -19.20 -16.62
CA GLY A 387 29.83 -20.58 -16.19
C GLY A 387 29.17 -21.04 -14.89
N VAL A 388 28.31 -20.23 -14.28
CA VAL A 388 27.58 -20.60 -13.05
C VAL A 388 26.44 -21.56 -13.36
N ALA A 389 26.56 -22.82 -12.91
CA ALA A 389 25.56 -23.87 -13.14
C ALA A 389 24.42 -23.90 -12.09
N LYS A 390 24.61 -23.26 -10.94
CA LYS A 390 23.64 -23.24 -9.82
C LYS A 390 23.87 -22.02 -8.94
N VAL A 391 22.78 -21.36 -8.54
CA VAL A 391 22.80 -20.29 -7.53
C VAL A 391 21.93 -20.72 -6.35
N THR A 392 22.49 -20.64 -5.14
CA THR A 392 21.76 -20.88 -3.90
C THR A 392 21.81 -19.62 -3.05
N GLU A 393 20.64 -19.15 -2.65
CA GLU A 393 20.49 -17.99 -1.77
C GLU A 393 20.07 -18.48 -0.39
N THR A 394 20.82 -18.07 0.63
CA THR A 394 20.56 -18.42 2.02
C THR A 394 20.19 -17.17 2.77
N VAL A 395 18.93 -17.07 3.18
CA VAL A 395 18.46 -15.97 4.03
C VAL A 395 18.42 -16.48 5.46
N LYS A 396 19.20 -15.85 6.32
CA LYS A 396 19.22 -16.10 7.75
C LYS A 396 18.62 -14.90 8.46
N THR A 397 17.44 -15.09 9.03
CA THR A 397 16.77 -14.07 9.82
C THR A 397 16.95 -14.40 11.29
N GLU A 398 17.47 -13.45 12.04
CA GLU A 398 17.66 -13.53 13.48
C GLU A 398 16.79 -12.49 14.17
N THR A 399 15.82 -12.95 14.95
CA THR A 399 14.95 -12.07 15.73
C THR A 399 15.35 -12.17 17.18
N THR A 400 15.72 -11.04 17.77
CA THR A 400 16.00 -10.92 19.20
C THR A 400 14.88 -10.14 19.86
N ARG A 401 14.22 -10.75 20.84
CA ARG A 401 13.16 -10.13 21.65
C ARG A 401 13.70 -9.88 23.05
N GLU A 402 13.73 -8.62 23.46
CA GLU A 402 14.12 -8.22 24.82
C GLU A 402 12.86 -7.95 25.65
N TYR A 403 12.84 -8.49 26.86
CA TYR A 403 11.82 -8.23 27.87
C TYR A 403 12.36 -7.21 28.85
N LEU A 404 11.73 -6.05 28.95
CA LEU A 404 12.17 -4.95 29.81
C LEU A 404 11.26 -4.85 31.04
N ASP A 405 11.83 -4.49 32.19
CA ASP A 405 11.07 -4.14 33.38
C ASP A 405 10.44 -2.74 33.29
N SER A 406 9.69 -2.35 34.32
CA SER A 406 8.99 -1.06 34.39
C SER A 406 9.92 0.16 34.42
N GLN A 407 11.24 -0.03 34.56
CA GLN A 407 12.25 1.02 34.50
C GLN A 407 13.04 0.99 33.17
N GLY A 408 12.67 0.09 32.24
CA GLY A 408 13.32 -0.04 30.94
C GLY A 408 14.61 -0.85 30.98
N LYS A 409 14.86 -1.64 32.03
CA LYS A 409 16.02 -2.55 32.09
C LYS A 409 15.65 -3.91 31.52
N VAL A 410 16.47 -4.45 30.62
CA VAL A 410 16.27 -5.80 30.05
C VAL A 410 16.41 -6.84 31.15
N ILE A 411 15.35 -7.62 31.36
CA ILE A 411 15.24 -8.71 32.35
C ILE A 411 15.21 -10.11 31.69
N GLY A 412 15.13 -10.18 30.36
CA GLY A 412 15.24 -11.43 29.63
C GLY A 412 15.38 -11.19 28.13
N THR A 413 15.97 -12.16 27.42
CA THR A 413 16.12 -12.09 25.97
C THR A 413 15.80 -13.45 25.36
N GLU A 414 14.95 -13.46 24.35
CA GLU A 414 14.65 -14.64 23.52
C GLU A 414 15.20 -14.39 22.12
N LYS A 415 15.86 -15.40 21.55
CA LYS A 415 16.45 -15.32 20.22
C LYS A 415 16.00 -16.49 19.39
N THR A 416 15.39 -16.19 18.24
CA THR A 416 14.92 -17.20 17.29
C THR A 416 15.61 -16.97 15.96
N THR A 417 16.12 -18.04 15.38
CA THR A 417 16.79 -18.00 14.07
C THR A 417 16.04 -18.90 13.11
N ASN A 418 15.61 -18.33 11.99
CA ASN A 418 15.05 -19.08 10.87
C ASN A 418 16.01 -18.97 9.69
N GLN A 419 16.34 -20.11 9.10
CA GLN A 419 17.20 -20.20 7.93
C GLN A 419 16.44 -20.90 6.82
N GLN A 420 16.24 -20.22 5.70
CA GLN A 420 15.67 -20.79 4.50
C GLN A 420 16.71 -20.74 3.39
N VAL A 421 16.85 -21.86 2.67
CA VAL A 421 17.77 -21.99 1.54
C VAL A 421 16.92 -22.18 0.29
N LYS A 422 16.99 -21.23 -0.64
CA LYS A 422 16.31 -21.32 -1.94
C LYS A 422 17.35 -21.63 -3.01
N THR A 423 17.05 -22.62 -3.83
CA THR A 423 17.87 -23.01 -4.99
C THR A 423 17.13 -22.60 -6.26
N VAL A 424 17.77 -21.82 -7.12
CA VAL A 424 17.18 -21.42 -8.41
C VAL A 424 17.50 -22.48 -9.48
N PRO A 425 16.50 -23.05 -10.19
CA PRO A 425 16.72 -24.02 -11.27
C PRO A 425 17.38 -23.38 -12.51
N PRO A 426 18.20 -24.13 -13.27
CA PRO A 426 18.96 -23.60 -14.42
C PRO A 426 18.08 -23.00 -15.53
N GLU A 427 16.83 -23.43 -15.66
CA GLU A 427 15.92 -22.98 -16.72
C GLU A 427 15.48 -21.52 -16.54
N MET A 428 15.50 -20.99 -15.32
CA MET A 428 15.11 -19.60 -15.03
C MET A 428 16.21 -18.56 -15.29
N LEU A 429 17.42 -18.99 -15.67
CA LEU A 429 18.55 -18.11 -15.96
C LEU A 429 18.60 -17.63 -17.43
N GLN A 430 17.71 -18.13 -18.32
CA GLN A 430 17.78 -17.87 -19.76
C GLN A 430 16.82 -16.78 -20.29
N THR A 431 16.01 -16.16 -19.43
CA THR A 431 14.96 -15.21 -19.86
C THR A 431 15.40 -13.76 -20.00
N GLU A 432 16.60 -13.37 -19.56
CA GLU A 432 17.08 -11.97 -19.62
C GLU A 432 17.82 -11.60 -20.92
N GLY A 433 18.01 -12.54 -21.86
CA GLY A 433 18.86 -12.35 -23.05
C GLY A 433 18.16 -12.02 -24.37
N LYS A 434 16.82 -12.00 -24.45
CA LYS A 434 16.11 -11.95 -25.75
C LYS A 434 15.41 -10.64 -26.14
N ASP A 435 15.34 -9.64 -25.27
CA ASP A 435 14.60 -8.39 -25.57
C ASP A 435 15.42 -7.28 -26.26
N GLN A 436 16.63 -7.57 -26.77
CA GLN A 436 17.48 -6.57 -27.43
C GLN A 436 17.69 -6.74 -28.96
N SER A 437 17.03 -7.69 -29.64
CA SER A 437 17.32 -7.95 -31.07
C SER A 437 16.22 -7.64 -32.09
N SER A 438 15.19 -6.85 -31.77
CA SER A 438 14.15 -6.51 -32.77
C SER A 438 13.84 -5.01 -32.85
N GLN A 439 14.84 -4.21 -33.21
CA GLN A 439 14.61 -2.92 -33.86
C GLN A 439 15.82 -2.54 -34.72
N GLY A 440 15.75 -2.86 -36.02
CA GLY A 440 16.72 -2.38 -36.99
C GLY A 440 16.95 -3.33 -38.16
N GLN A 441 16.04 -3.35 -39.15
CA GLN A 441 16.41 -3.25 -40.57
C GLN A 441 15.19 -3.08 -41.46
N SER A 442 15.34 -2.14 -42.38
CA SER A 442 14.39 -1.51 -43.29
C SER A 442 14.19 -2.26 -44.60
N LYS A 443 13.01 -2.06 -45.21
CA LYS A 443 12.70 -1.87 -46.65
C LYS A 443 13.48 -2.71 -47.68
N ASP A 444 12.77 -3.42 -48.57
CA ASP A 444 12.41 -2.97 -49.94
C ASP A 444 11.85 -4.13 -50.80
N GLN A 445 11.12 -3.78 -51.87
CA GLN A 445 10.63 -4.63 -52.99
C GLN A 445 9.46 -5.58 -52.69
N GLY A 446 8.44 -5.78 -53.53
CA GLY A 446 8.13 -5.39 -54.90
C GLY A 446 6.88 -6.19 -55.31
N SER A 447 6.08 -5.64 -56.23
CA SER A 447 4.85 -6.24 -56.77
C SER A 447 5.08 -7.59 -57.48
N GLN A 448 4.17 -8.57 -57.33
CA GLN A 448 3.45 -9.25 -58.43
C GLN A 448 2.55 -10.42 -57.98
N SER A 449 1.36 -10.45 -58.58
CA SER A 449 0.44 -11.56 -58.91
C SER A 449 0.80 -13.01 -58.54
N SER A 450 -0.17 -13.78 -58.05
CA SER A 450 -0.94 -14.75 -58.88
C SER A 450 -2.03 -15.47 -58.08
N GLN A 451 -3.15 -15.71 -58.76
CA GLN A 451 -4.20 -16.66 -58.39
C GLN A 451 -3.62 -18.07 -58.31
N ASP A 452 -4.13 -18.93 -57.41
CA ASP A 452 -4.65 -20.20 -57.90
C ASP A 452 -5.72 -20.85 -57.01
N LYS A 453 -6.64 -21.53 -57.71
CA LYS A 453 -7.79 -22.28 -57.22
C LYS A 453 -7.38 -23.68 -56.77
N SER A 454 -8.05 -24.19 -55.73
CA SER A 454 -8.61 -25.56 -55.62
C SER A 454 -9.06 -25.74 -54.17
N GLY A 455 -10.24 -26.21 -53.79
CA GLY A 455 -11.10 -27.19 -54.45
C GLY A 455 -11.36 -28.31 -53.45
N GLY A 456 -12.64 -28.57 -53.13
CA GLY A 456 -13.11 -29.71 -52.33
C GLY A 456 -12.92 -29.53 -50.82
N GLY A 457 -13.89 -29.77 -49.95
CA GLY A 457 -15.07 -30.62 -50.05
C GLY A 457 -15.14 -31.47 -48.79
N GLY A 458 -16.34 -31.71 -48.27
CA GLY A 458 -16.62 -32.67 -47.19
C GLY A 458 -16.70 -32.03 -45.80
N ASP A 459 -17.85 -31.70 -45.21
CA ASP A 459 -19.10 -32.45 -44.95
C ASP A 459 -19.15 -33.00 -43.51
N SER A 460 -20.36 -32.90 -42.97
CA SER A 460 -20.93 -33.45 -41.72
C SER A 460 -20.38 -32.89 -40.40
N GLY A 461 -21.18 -32.31 -39.49
CA GLY A 461 -22.61 -32.51 -39.23
C GLY A 461 -22.76 -33.43 -38.02
N GLY A 462 -23.09 -32.85 -36.86
CA GLY A 462 -23.30 -33.52 -35.58
C GLY A 462 -23.34 -32.53 -34.44
#